data_AF-A0A453EQ73-F1
#
_entry.id   AF-A0A453EQ73-F1
#
_cell.length_a   1.000
_cell.length_b   1.000
_cell.length_c   1.000
_cell.angle_alpha   90.00
_cell.angle_beta   90.00
_cell.angle_gamma   90.00
#
_symmetry.space_group_name_H-M   'P 1'
#
loop_
_entity.id
_entity.type
_entity.pdbx_description
1 polymer ?
#
loop_
_entity_poly.entity_id
_entity_poly.type
_entity_poly.pdbx_seq_one_letter_code
_entity_poly.pdbx_strand_id
1 'polypeptide(L)'
;MKISIKYVASSIYSGTVVPMLEAVMSVVPVEKLAVHFHDTYGQSLSNILVSLQMGISVVDSSVAGLGGCPYAQGASGNVATEDVVYMLNGLGIKTGVDLSKVIAAGEFICKHLGRQSGSKAATALSKVTASASKL
;
A
#
# COMPACT_ATOMS: atom_id res chain seq x y z
N MET A 1 11.26 -18.71 -4.65
CA MET A 1 9.89 -18.38 -5.10
C MET A 1 9.09 -17.95 -3.88
N LYS A 2 8.41 -16.79 -3.92
CA LYS A 2 7.48 -16.32 -2.88
C LYS A 2 6.04 -16.49 -3.39
N ILE A 3 5.13 -16.86 -2.50
CA ILE A 3 3.68 -16.97 -2.71
C ILE A 3 3.07 -15.67 -2.19
N SER A 4 2.53 -14.84 -3.09
CA SER A 4 1.76 -13.67 -2.68
C SER A 4 0.33 -14.09 -2.38
N ILE A 5 -0.07 -13.91 -1.11
CA ILE A 5 -1.45 -14.07 -0.69
C ILE A 5 -2.20 -12.82 -1.16
N LYS A 6 -2.80 -12.94 -2.35
CA LYS A 6 -3.67 -11.90 -2.88
C LYS A 6 -5.03 -11.97 -2.25
N TYR A 7 -5.43 -10.89 -1.58
CA TYR A 7 -6.81 -10.69 -1.20
C TYR A 7 -7.42 -9.54 -2.01
N VAL A 8 -8.31 -9.93 -2.92
CA VAL A 8 -9.08 -9.03 -3.80
C VAL A 8 -10.36 -8.54 -3.11
N ALA A 9 -10.75 -9.15 -1.98
CA ALA A 9 -11.95 -8.79 -1.26
C ALA A 9 -11.71 -7.53 -0.40
N SER A 10 -12.28 -6.43 -0.86
CA SER A 10 -12.31 -5.13 -0.18
C SER A 10 -12.93 -5.14 1.23
N SER A 11 -13.52 -6.25 1.70
CA SER A 11 -14.28 -6.32 2.96
C SER A 11 -13.53 -6.94 4.13
N ILE A 12 -12.19 -6.89 4.13
CA ILE A 12 -11.34 -7.52 5.17
C ILE A 12 -10.98 -6.50 6.24
N TYR A 13 -11.28 -6.85 7.48
CA TYR A 13 -10.91 -6.10 8.68
C TYR A 13 -9.66 -6.73 9.30
N SER A 14 -8.90 -5.97 10.07
CA SER A 14 -7.66 -6.48 10.67
C SER A 14 -7.88 -7.71 11.56
N GLY A 15 -9.07 -7.82 12.19
CA GLY A 15 -9.45 -8.99 12.97
C GLY A 15 -9.64 -10.29 12.17
N THR A 16 -9.83 -10.23 10.85
CA THR A 16 -9.93 -11.43 9.99
C THR A 16 -8.61 -11.76 9.29
N VAL A 17 -7.66 -10.83 9.24
CA VAL A 17 -6.31 -11.05 8.69
C VAL A 17 -5.52 -12.05 9.54
N VAL A 18 -5.58 -11.91 10.86
CA VAL A 18 -4.84 -12.78 11.80
C VAL A 18 -5.20 -14.26 11.64
N PRO A 19 -6.47 -14.69 11.81
CA PRO A 19 -6.82 -16.10 11.70
C PRO A 19 -6.54 -16.67 10.30
N MET A 20 -6.63 -15.83 9.26
CA MET A 20 -6.25 -16.22 7.91
C MET A 20 -4.74 -16.50 7.81
N LEU A 21 -3.90 -15.59 8.29
CA LEU A 21 -2.45 -15.76 8.25
C LEU A 21 -2.02 -16.94 9.12
N GLU A 22 -2.62 -17.15 10.29
CA GLU A 22 -2.37 -18.34 11.13
C GLU A 22 -2.64 -19.64 10.34
N ALA A 23 -3.78 -19.71 9.65
CA ALA A 23 -4.13 -20.87 8.84
C ALA A 23 -3.12 -21.10 7.70
N VAL A 24 -2.69 -20.04 7.00
CA VAL A 24 -1.72 -20.17 5.90
C VAL A 24 -0.32 -20.49 6.40
N MET A 25 0.10 -19.88 7.51
CA MET A 25 1.41 -20.09 8.13
C MET A 25 1.56 -21.50 8.71
N SER A 26 0.46 -22.21 9.00
CA SER A 26 0.48 -23.62 9.40
C SER A 26 0.99 -24.57 8.30
N VAL A 27 0.96 -24.14 7.04
CA VAL A 27 1.33 -24.96 5.87
C VAL A 27 2.39 -24.32 4.96
N VAL A 28 2.62 -23.01 5.05
CA VAL A 28 3.64 -22.29 4.27
C VAL A 28 4.53 -21.46 5.21
N PRO A 29 5.87 -21.60 5.13
CA PRO A 29 6.78 -20.75 5.90
C PRO A 29 6.58 -19.26 5.61
N VAL A 30 6.59 -18.43 6.65
CA VAL A 30 6.28 -16.99 6.57
C VAL A 30 7.21 -16.22 5.63
N GLU A 31 8.46 -16.66 5.48
CA GLU A 31 9.46 -16.04 4.60
C GLU A 31 9.12 -16.20 3.11
N LYS A 32 8.25 -17.18 2.81
CA LYS A 32 7.71 -17.40 1.46
C LYS A 32 6.40 -16.65 1.23
N LEU A 33 5.86 -15.93 2.20
CA LEU A 33 4.59 -15.23 2.08
C LEU A 33 4.77 -13.74 1.76
N ALA A 34 3.79 -13.20 1.03
CA ALA A 34 3.57 -11.77 0.84
C ALA A 34 2.08 -11.46 1.00
N VAL A 35 1.73 -10.21 1.28
CA VAL A 35 0.33 -9.76 1.35
C VAL A 35 0.04 -8.69 0.31
N HIS A 36 -1.17 -8.70 -0.24
CA HIS A 36 -1.68 -7.70 -1.17
C HIS A 36 -3.06 -7.27 -0.72
N PHE A 37 -3.21 -5.98 -0.34
CA PHE A 37 -4.47 -5.42 0.12
C PHE A 37 -4.93 -4.24 -0.75
N HIS A 38 -6.23 -4.18 -0.98
CA HIS A 38 -6.89 -3.04 -1.61
C HIS A 38 -7.35 -2.04 -0.53
N ASP A 39 -7.42 -0.75 -0.87
CA ASP A 39 -7.76 0.32 0.08
C ASP A 39 -9.21 0.83 -0.05
N THR A 40 -10.10 0.04 -0.65
CA THR A 40 -11.51 0.42 -0.91
C THR A 40 -12.23 0.99 0.32
N TYR A 41 -11.97 0.43 1.50
CA TYR A 41 -12.58 0.85 2.77
C TYR A 41 -11.57 1.40 3.79
N GLY A 42 -10.39 1.83 3.32
CA GLY A 42 -9.37 2.43 4.18
C GLY A 42 -8.70 1.47 5.18
N GLN A 43 -8.81 0.16 4.97
CA GLN A 43 -8.28 -0.88 5.88
C GLN A 43 -6.90 -1.40 5.47
N SER A 44 -6.34 -0.95 4.34
CA SER A 44 -5.15 -1.60 3.80
C SER A 44 -3.92 -1.43 4.72
N LEU A 45 -3.66 -0.22 5.21
CA LEU A 45 -2.51 0.05 6.09
C LEU A 45 -2.61 -0.67 7.44
N SER A 46 -3.80 -0.74 8.04
CA SER A 46 -4.01 -1.49 9.29
C SER A 46 -3.80 -2.99 9.07
N ASN A 47 -4.28 -3.53 7.96
CA ASN A 47 -4.09 -4.93 7.59
C ASN A 47 -2.61 -5.24 7.31
N ILE A 48 -1.88 -4.32 6.66
CA ILE A 48 -0.42 -4.43 6.48
C ILE A 48 0.28 -4.43 7.84
N LEU A 49 -0.05 -3.49 8.73
CA LEU A 49 0.56 -3.39 10.05
C LEU A 49 0.43 -4.69 10.85
N VAL A 50 -0.77 -5.27 10.88
CA VAL A 50 -1.01 -6.56 11.53
C VAL A 50 -0.24 -7.69 10.85
N SER A 51 -0.18 -7.69 9.52
CA SER A 51 0.62 -8.70 8.78
C SER A 51 2.11 -8.62 9.12
N LEU A 52 2.67 -7.40 9.25
CA LEU A 52 4.06 -7.19 9.66
C LEU A 52 4.31 -7.72 11.08
N GLN A 53 3.36 -7.52 12.00
CA GLN A 53 3.43 -8.04 13.37
C GLN A 53 3.43 -9.58 13.41
N MET A 54 2.84 -10.23 12.41
CA MET A 54 2.86 -11.69 12.22
C MET A 54 4.09 -12.20 11.47
N GLY A 55 5.06 -11.33 11.17
CA GLY A 55 6.33 -11.70 10.53
C GLY A 55 6.31 -11.66 9.00
N ILE A 56 5.22 -11.23 8.37
CA ILE A 56 5.21 -10.97 6.93
C ILE A 56 6.19 -9.84 6.62
N SER A 57 7.05 -10.02 5.63
CA SER A 57 8.11 -9.07 5.26
C SER A 57 8.01 -8.57 3.81
N VAL A 58 6.94 -8.94 3.10
CA VAL A 58 6.69 -8.51 1.72
C VAL A 58 5.26 -8.05 1.57
N VAL A 59 5.11 -6.84 1.02
CA VAL A 59 3.83 -6.18 0.83
C VAL A 59 3.75 -5.70 -0.61
N ASP A 60 2.72 -6.14 -1.33
CA ASP A 60 2.40 -5.65 -2.66
C ASP A 60 1.62 -4.33 -2.53
N SER A 61 1.97 -3.35 -3.37
CA SER A 61 1.33 -2.04 -3.43
C SER A 61 1.41 -1.48 -4.85
N SER A 62 0.76 -0.36 -5.12
CA SER A 62 0.77 0.28 -6.42
C SER A 62 1.07 1.77 -6.31
N VAL A 63 1.95 2.29 -7.16
CA VAL A 63 2.30 3.72 -7.17
C VAL A 63 1.05 4.57 -7.32
N ALA A 64 0.94 5.67 -6.57
CA ALA A 64 -0.20 6.58 -6.56
C ALA A 64 -1.57 5.90 -6.32
N GLY A 65 -1.59 4.69 -5.73
CA GLY A 65 -2.81 3.90 -5.56
C GLY A 65 -3.41 3.45 -6.89
N LEU A 66 -2.58 3.26 -7.93
CA LEU A 66 -3.06 2.84 -9.25
C LEU A 66 -3.74 1.47 -9.19
N GLY A 67 -4.77 1.31 -10.01
CA GLY A 67 -5.69 0.18 -9.97
C GLY A 67 -7.11 0.67 -9.73
N GLY A 68 -7.98 -0.27 -9.36
CA GLY A 68 -9.42 -0.06 -9.35
C GLY A 68 -10.05 -0.53 -10.67
N CYS A 69 -11.30 -0.96 -10.59
CA CYS A 69 -12.03 -1.46 -11.74
C CYS A 69 -12.93 -0.33 -12.28
N PRO A 70 -12.82 0.07 -13.56
CA PRO A 70 -13.72 1.07 -14.14
C PRO A 70 -15.19 0.62 -14.12
N TYR A 71 -15.44 -0.69 -13.95
CA TYR A 71 -16.77 -1.28 -13.83
C TYR A 71 -17.27 -1.39 -12.37
N ALA A 72 -16.44 -1.13 -11.36
CA ALA A 72 -16.82 -1.16 -9.95
C ALA A 72 -16.74 0.24 -9.33
N GLN A 73 -17.86 0.97 -9.39
CA GLN A 73 -17.99 2.30 -8.77
C GLN A 73 -17.60 2.25 -7.28
N GLY A 74 -16.64 3.10 -6.90
CA GLY A 74 -16.21 3.26 -5.51
C GLY A 74 -15.04 2.38 -5.05
N ALA A 75 -14.55 1.45 -5.87
CA ALA A 75 -13.34 0.71 -5.55
C ALA A 75 -12.09 1.60 -5.71
N SER A 76 -11.57 2.16 -4.62
CA SER A 76 -10.41 3.08 -4.62
C SER A 76 -9.10 2.44 -5.14
N GLY A 77 -9.04 1.11 -5.23
CA GLY A 77 -7.96 0.37 -5.89
C GLY A 77 -6.98 -0.27 -4.91
N ASN A 78 -5.75 -0.46 -5.37
CA ASN A 78 -4.66 -0.98 -4.54
C ASN A 78 -4.25 0.06 -3.50
N VAL A 79 -3.63 -0.39 -2.40
CA VAL A 79 -2.94 0.51 -1.48
C VAL A 79 -1.81 1.27 -2.20
N ALA A 80 -1.70 2.57 -1.93
CA ALA A 80 -0.67 3.41 -2.53
C ALA A 80 0.72 3.10 -1.95
N THR A 81 1.71 2.89 -2.81
CA THR A 81 3.10 2.59 -2.39
C THR A 81 3.66 3.69 -1.49
N GLU A 82 3.36 4.95 -1.79
CA GLU A 82 3.79 6.12 -1.01
C GLU A 82 3.26 6.07 0.42
N ASP A 83 1.99 5.66 0.61
CA ASP A 83 1.36 5.58 1.93
C ASP A 83 1.97 4.43 2.75
N VAL A 84 2.27 3.30 2.09
CA VAL A 84 2.98 2.17 2.73
C VAL A 84 4.40 2.57 3.13
N VAL A 85 5.18 3.16 2.23
CA VAL A 85 6.56 3.59 2.52
C VAL A 85 6.57 4.67 3.60
N TYR A 86 5.63 5.61 3.58
CA TYR A 86 5.48 6.62 4.62
C TYR A 86 5.26 5.98 6.01
N MET A 87 4.31 5.03 6.10
CA MET A 87 4.07 4.28 7.33
C MET A 87 5.31 3.52 7.79
N LEU A 88 5.95 2.76 6.89
CA LEU A 88 7.13 1.96 7.22
C LEU A 88 8.31 2.82 7.70
N ASN A 89 8.54 3.97 7.07
CA ASN A 89 9.54 4.94 7.51
C ASN A 89 9.23 5.48 8.91
N GLY A 90 7.96 5.83 9.19
CA GLY A 90 7.52 6.28 10.51
C GLY A 90 7.66 5.22 11.60
N LEU A 91 7.57 3.94 11.24
CA LEU A 91 7.81 2.80 12.13
C LEU A 91 9.31 2.43 12.25
N GLY A 92 10.21 3.11 11.53
CA GLY A 92 11.64 2.78 11.51
C GLY A 92 11.99 1.49 10.75
N ILE A 93 11.07 0.99 9.91
CA ILE A 93 11.28 -0.24 9.12
C ILE A 93 11.99 0.12 7.82
N LYS A 94 13.16 -0.49 7.60
CA LYS A 94 13.98 -0.24 6.41
C LYS A 94 13.40 -0.95 5.18
N THR A 95 13.06 -0.17 4.16
CA THR A 95 12.60 -0.67 2.85
C THR A 95 13.66 -0.52 1.75
N GLY A 96 14.57 0.45 1.90
CA GLY A 96 15.49 0.86 0.82
C GLY A 96 14.85 1.67 -0.29
N VAL A 97 13.57 2.05 -0.13
CA VAL A 97 12.82 2.83 -1.12
C VAL A 97 12.95 4.33 -0.82
N ASP A 98 13.31 5.11 -1.83
CA ASP A 98 13.35 6.57 -1.79
C ASP A 98 11.93 7.12 -2.02
N LEU A 99 11.28 7.60 -0.95
CA LEU A 99 9.90 8.07 -0.99
C LEU A 99 9.72 9.25 -1.98
N SER A 100 10.68 10.16 -2.07
CA SER A 100 10.60 11.31 -2.98
C SER A 100 10.62 10.87 -4.44
N LYS A 101 11.42 9.86 -4.78
CA LYS A 101 11.42 9.28 -6.15
C LYS A 101 10.12 8.56 -6.48
N VAL A 102 9.52 7.86 -5.51
CA VAL A 102 8.21 7.20 -5.73
C VAL A 102 7.12 8.25 -5.95
N ILE A 103 7.09 9.32 -5.16
CA ILE A 103 6.14 10.42 -5.35
C ILE A 103 6.29 11.01 -6.76
N ALA A 104 7.51 11.29 -7.21
CA ALA A 104 7.75 11.81 -8.56
C ALA A 104 7.26 10.84 -9.67
N ALA A 105 7.46 9.53 -9.48
CA ALA A 105 6.93 8.53 -10.41
C ALA A 105 5.40 8.50 -10.42
N GLY A 106 4.76 8.63 -9.24
CA GLY A 106 3.31 8.74 -9.09
C GLY A 106 2.74 9.98 -9.77
N GLU A 107 3.37 11.13 -9.60
CA GLU A 107 2.98 12.38 -10.26
C GLU A 107 3.07 12.26 -11.79
N PHE A 108 4.15 11.66 -12.30
CA PHE A 108 4.34 11.42 -13.74
C PHE A 108 3.19 10.62 -14.34
N ILE A 109 2.86 9.46 -13.75
CA ILE A 109 1.84 8.57 -14.30
C ILE A 109 0.43 9.14 -14.09
N CYS A 110 0.14 9.78 -12.96
CA CYS A 110 -1.13 10.45 -12.71
C CYS A 110 -1.39 11.57 -13.72
N LYS A 111 -0.37 12.37 -14.05
CA LYS A 111 -0.44 13.39 -15.10
C LYS A 111 -0.76 12.77 -16.45
N HIS A 112 -0.09 11.68 -16.81
CA HIS A 112 -0.31 11.00 -18.10
C HIS A 112 -1.71 10.40 -18.22
N LEU A 113 -2.25 9.88 -17.11
CA LEU A 113 -3.60 9.31 -17.04
C LEU A 113 -4.70 10.36 -16.82
N GLY A 114 -4.36 11.64 -16.66
CA GLY A 114 -5.33 12.71 -16.39
C GLY A 114 -6.11 12.53 -15.08
N ARG A 115 -5.51 11.88 -14.07
CA ARG A 115 -6.14 11.63 -12.76
C ARG A 115 -5.29 12.15 -11.60
N GLN A 116 -5.91 12.38 -10.46
CA GLN A 116 -5.19 12.69 -9.22
C GLN A 116 -4.56 11.42 -8.62
N SER A 117 -3.53 11.62 -7.79
CA SER A 117 -2.93 10.54 -6.99
C SER A 117 -3.92 10.06 -5.94
N GLY A 118 -4.01 8.74 -5.77
CA GLY A 118 -4.74 8.11 -4.66
C GLY A 118 -3.96 8.11 -3.35
N SER A 119 -2.66 8.45 -3.36
CA SER A 119 -1.86 8.51 -2.14
C SER A 119 -2.19 9.77 -1.33
N LYS A 120 -2.49 9.56 -0.04
CA LYS A 120 -2.66 10.66 0.92
C LYS A 120 -1.31 11.29 1.28
N ALA A 121 -0.27 10.47 1.47
CA ALA A 121 1.07 10.94 1.80
C ALA A 121 1.67 11.80 0.68
N ALA A 122 1.59 11.35 -0.58
CA ALA A 122 2.06 12.11 -1.73
C ALA A 122 1.32 13.45 -1.82
N THR A 123 -0.01 13.45 -1.70
CA THR A 123 -0.83 14.67 -1.76
C THR A 123 -0.44 15.70 -0.69
N ALA A 124 -0.11 15.24 0.53
CA ALA A 124 0.32 16.12 1.60
C ALA A 124 1.76 16.64 1.37
N LEU A 125 2.68 15.75 1.02
CA LEU A 125 4.10 16.07 0.87
C LEU A 125 4.39 16.95 -0.35
N SER A 126 3.70 16.74 -1.47
CA SER A 126 3.84 17.57 -2.68
C SER A 126 3.34 19.01 -2.50
N LYS A 127 2.41 19.25 -1.58
CA LYS A 127 1.96 20.62 -1.25
C LYS A 127 3.00 21.37 -0.41
N VAL A 128 3.70 20.67 0.47
CA VAL A 128 4.76 21.25 1.30
C VAL A 128 5.95 21.67 0.43
N THR A 129 6.37 20.82 -0.52
CA THR A 129 7.47 21.16 -1.44
C THR A 129 7.11 22.35 -2.33
N ALA A 130 5.90 22.40 -2.89
CA ALA A 130 5.45 23.51 -3.74
C ALA A 130 5.38 24.86 -3.00
N SER A 131 5.10 24.85 -1.69
CA SER A 131 5.11 26.05 -0.84
C SER A 131 6.53 26.48 -0.45
N ALA A 132 7.44 25.53 -0.21
CA ALA A 132 8.83 25.83 0.15
C ALA A 132 9.64 26.43 -1.01
N SER A 133 9.28 26.10 -2.26
CA SER A 133 9.89 26.67 -3.47
C SER A 133 9.30 28.02 -3.92
N LYS A 134 8.37 28.62 -3.16
CA LYS A 134 7.74 29.92 -3.45
C LYS A 134 8.22 31.07 -2.54
N LEU A 135 9.20 30.81 -1.68
CA LEU A 135 9.91 31.79 -0.85
C LEU A 135 11.32 31.99 -1.41
#